data_AF-A0A401PV39-F1
#
_entry.id   AF-A0A401PV39-F1
#
_cell.length_a   1.000
_cell.length_b   1.000
_cell.length_c   1.000
_cell.angle_alpha   90.00
_cell.angle_beta   90.00
_cell.angle_gamma   90.00
#
_symmetry.space_group_name_H-M   'P 1'
#
loop_
_entity.id
_entity.type
_entity.pdbx_description
1 polymer ?
#
loop_
_entity_poly.entity_id
_entity_poly.type
_entity_poly.pdbx_seq_one_letter_code
_entity_poly.pdbx_strand_id
1 'polypeptide(L)'
;NEMERQFLELLQFNINVPASVYAKYYFDLRSLAGDSNMNFPLEPLSKERAQKLEAISRLCEDKYKDMSKAAIRRSFSAGNLIGISRSNAILS
;
A
#
# COMPACT_ATOMS: atom_id res chain seq x y z
N ASN A 1 8.25 -30.98 4.86
CA ASN A 1 9.18 -31.39 3.78
C ASN A 1 10.59 -31.22 4.32
N GLU A 2 11.30 -32.29 4.69
CA GLU A 2 12.57 -32.17 5.44
C GLU A 2 13.71 -31.58 4.60
N MET A 3 13.74 -31.88 3.29
CA MET A 3 14.73 -31.30 2.37
C MET A 3 14.62 -29.77 2.30
N GLU A 4 13.40 -29.24 2.27
CA GLU A 4 13.16 -27.79 2.26
C GLU A 4 13.71 -27.15 3.53
N ARG A 5 13.52 -27.78 4.70
CA ARG A 5 14.02 -27.30 5.98
C ARG A 5 15.54 -27.26 6.02
N GLN A 6 16.20 -28.35 5.58
CA GLN A 6 17.66 -28.43 5.52
C GLN A 6 18.25 -27.40 4.55
N PHE A 7 17.58 -27.17 3.41
CA PHE A 7 18.04 -26.19 2.42
C PHE A 7 17.96 -24.76 2.96
N LEU A 8 16.85 -24.39 3.61
CA LEU A 8 16.68 -23.07 4.22
C LEU A 8 17.68 -22.83 5.36
N GLU A 9 18.02 -23.88 6.11
CA GLU A 9 19.03 -23.82 7.18
C GLU A 9 20.43 -23.57 6.61
N LEU A 10 20.81 -24.25 5.52
CA LEU A 10 22.09 -24.02 4.82
C LEU A 10 22.18 -22.61 4.22
N LEU A 11 21.07 -22.11 3.67
CA LEU A 11 20.99 -20.74 3.15
C LEU A 11 21.02 -19.67 4.26
N GLN A 12 20.84 -20.07 5.53
CA GLN A 12 20.61 -19.15 6.64
C GLN A 12 19.47 -18.19 6.31
N PHE A 13 18.38 -18.74 5.77
CA PHE A 13 17.28 -17.93 5.26
C PHE A 13 16.64 -17.12 6.39
N ASN A 14 16.60 -15.80 6.22
CA ASN A 14 15.99 -14.89 7.17
C ASN A 14 14.90 -14.06 6.49
N ILE A 15 13.67 -14.21 6.97
CA ILE A 15 12.54 -13.39 6.51
C ILE A 15 12.48 -12.04 7.25
N ASN A 16 13.12 -11.94 8.41
CA ASN A 16 13.15 -10.74 9.26
C ASN A 16 14.32 -9.84 8.86
N VAL A 17 14.34 -9.41 7.59
CA VAL A 17 15.31 -8.43 7.10
C VAL A 17 14.76 -7.01 7.23
N PRO A 18 15.60 -6.02 7.58
CA PRO A 18 15.17 -4.62 7.55
C PRO A 18 14.69 -4.22 6.15
N ALA A 19 13.70 -3.34 6.10
CA ALA A 19 13.11 -2.89 4.84
C ALA A 19 14.15 -2.30 3.86
N SER A 20 15.19 -1.64 4.36
CA SER A 20 16.29 -1.11 3.55
C SER A 20 17.11 -2.21 2.87
N VAL A 21 17.39 -3.29 3.60
CA VAL A 21 18.14 -4.45 3.10
C VAL A 21 17.29 -5.17 2.04
N TYR A 22 16.02 -5.40 2.33
CA TYR A 22 15.07 -5.95 1.36
C TYR A 22 15.01 -5.12 0.08
N ALA A 23 14.86 -3.79 0.21
CA ALA A 23 14.76 -2.88 -0.93
C ALA A 23 16.01 -2.93 -1.81
N LYS A 24 17.22 -2.91 -1.21
CA LYS A 24 18.49 -3.02 -1.94
C LYS A 24 18.49 -4.28 -2.82
N TYR A 25 18.29 -5.45 -2.21
CA TYR A 25 18.32 -6.71 -2.95
C TYR A 25 17.18 -6.84 -3.97
N TYR A 26 15.99 -6.29 -3.68
CA TYR A 26 14.89 -6.24 -4.64
C TYR A 26 15.28 -5.46 -5.91
N PHE A 27 15.87 -4.28 -5.77
CA PHE A 27 16.30 -3.47 -6.91
C PHE A 27 17.43 -4.14 -7.69
N ASP A 28 18.41 -4.74 -7.00
CA ASP A 28 19.50 -5.49 -7.64
C ASP A 28 18.95 -6.66 -8.49
N LEU A 29 18.03 -7.47 -7.91
CA LEU A 29 17.39 -8.58 -8.61
C LEU A 29 16.53 -8.11 -9.80
N ARG A 30 15.85 -6.97 -9.66
CA ARG A 30 15.03 -6.40 -10.74
C ARG A 30 15.89 -5.91 -11.91
N SER A 31 17.03 -5.29 -11.64
CA SER A 31 17.98 -4.89 -12.67
C SER A 31 18.51 -6.12 -13.43
N LEU A 32 18.93 -7.17 -12.71
CA LEU A 32 19.40 -8.43 -13.32
C LEU A 32 18.32 -9.14 -14.15
N ALA A 33 17.06 -9.12 -13.71
CA ALA A 33 15.94 -9.68 -14.47
C ALA A 33 15.66 -8.90 -15.76
N GLY A 34 15.89 -7.57 -15.72
CA GLY A 34 15.77 -6.70 -16.89
C GLY A 34 16.75 -7.06 -17.99
N ASP A 35 18.00 -7.32 -17.63
CA ASP A 35 19.06 -7.69 -18.58
C ASP A 35 18.84 -9.09 -19.19
N SER A 36 18.16 -9.99 -18.46
CA SER A 36 17.98 -11.40 -18.84
C SER A 36 16.64 -11.74 -19.49
N ASN A 37 15.81 -10.73 -19.83
CA ASN A 37 14.43 -10.90 -20.31
C ASN A 37 13.52 -11.73 -19.38
N MET A 38 13.93 -11.94 -18.12
CA MET A 38 13.15 -12.61 -17.08
C MET A 38 12.25 -11.63 -16.32
N ASN A 39 12.03 -10.43 -16.88
CA ASN A 39 11.22 -9.41 -16.26
C ASN A 39 9.81 -9.94 -16.01
N PHE A 40 9.41 -9.90 -14.75
CA PHE A 40 8.02 -10.10 -14.38
C PHE A 40 7.17 -9.10 -15.17
N PRO A 41 6.05 -9.51 -15.79
CA PRO A 41 5.18 -8.61 -16.52
C PRO A 41 4.49 -7.65 -15.53
N LEU A 42 5.19 -6.58 -15.17
CA LEU A 42 4.62 -5.39 -14.55
C LEU A 42 3.99 -4.57 -15.66
N GLU A 43 2.97 -5.14 -16.31
CA GLU A 43 2.20 -4.41 -17.30
C GLU A 43 1.57 -3.20 -16.59
N PRO A 44 1.79 -1.97 -17.09
CA PRO A 44 1.11 -0.79 -16.57
C PRO A 44 -0.39 -1.06 -16.49
N LEU A 45 -1.02 -0.54 -15.44
CA LEU A 45 -2.45 -0.73 -15.27
C LEU A 45 -3.18 -0.13 -16.48
N SER A 46 -4.03 -0.92 -17.15
CA SER A 46 -4.86 -0.39 -18.23
C SER A 46 -5.76 0.74 -17.71
N LYS A 47 -6.08 1.72 -18.57
CA LYS A 47 -6.94 2.86 -18.20
C LYS A 47 -8.27 2.40 -17.60
N GLU A 48 -8.86 1.36 -18.18
CA GLU A 48 -10.11 0.77 -17.70
C GLU A 48 -9.96 0.16 -16.30
N ARG A 49 -8.89 -0.61 -16.06
CA ARG A 49 -8.62 -1.22 -14.76
C ARG A 49 -8.31 -0.17 -13.69
N ALA A 50 -7.63 0.92 -14.07
CA ALA A 50 -7.40 2.08 -13.20
C ALA A 50 -8.71 2.75 -12.79
N GLN A 51 -9.58 3.06 -13.75
CA GLN A 51 -10.89 3.67 -13.49
C GLN A 51 -11.77 2.78 -12.61
N LYS A 52 -11.79 1.46 -12.85
CA LYS A 52 -12.54 0.51 -12.03
C LYS A 52 -12.06 0.51 -10.57
N LEU A 53 -10.74 0.51 -10.35
CA LEU A 53 -10.18 0.58 -9.00
C LEU A 53 -10.52 1.90 -8.30
N GLU A 54 -10.45 3.02 -9.02
CA GLU A 54 -10.81 4.33 -8.48
C GLU A 54 -12.28 4.38 -8.06
N ALA A 55 -13.19 3.86 -8.88
CA ALA A 55 -14.60 3.77 -8.55
C ALA A 55 -14.85 2.92 -7.29
N ILE A 56 -14.16 1.78 -7.16
CA ILE A 56 -14.25 0.93 -5.95
C ILE A 56 -13.73 1.68 -4.72
N SER A 57 -12.59 2.36 -4.84
CA SER A 57 -12.00 3.15 -3.75
C SER A 57 -12.96 4.22 -3.24
N ARG A 58 -13.56 5.00 -4.16
CA ARG A 58 -14.54 6.04 -3.82
C ARG A 58 -15.74 5.47 -3.07
N LEU A 59 -16.30 4.35 -3.56
CA LEU A 59 -17.42 3.69 -2.88
C LEU A 59 -17.08 3.19 -1.47
N CYS A 60 -15.85 2.71 -1.28
CA CYS A 60 -15.36 2.32 0.05
C CYS A 60 -15.23 3.53 0.97
N GLU A 61 -14.58 4.61 0.52
CA GLU A 61 -14.45 5.85 1.30
C GLU A 61 -15.80 6.42 1.73
N ASP A 62 -16.80 6.42 0.85
CA ASP A 62 -18.12 6.96 1.15
C ASP A 62 -18.81 6.17 2.26
N LYS A 63 -18.68 4.83 2.27
CA LYS A 63 -19.17 3.99 3.37
C LYS A 63 -18.50 4.34 4.71
N TYR A 64 -17.18 4.56 4.71
CA TYR A 64 -16.46 4.96 5.92
C TYR A 64 -16.79 6.40 6.36
N LYS A 65 -17.00 7.32 5.42
CA LYS A 65 -17.44 8.69 5.70
C LYS A 65 -18.84 8.71 6.30
N ASP A 66 -19.76 7.88 5.82
CA ASP A 66 -21.13 7.86 6.34
C ASP A 66 -21.21 7.18 7.71
N MET A 67 -20.42 6.12 7.93
CA MET A 67 -20.25 5.54 9.27
C MET A 67 -19.58 6.55 10.23
N SER A 68 -18.56 7.28 9.77
CA SER A 68 -17.90 8.35 10.54
C SER A 68 -18.88 9.50 10.85
N LYS A 69 -19.65 9.99 9.88
CA LYS A 69 -20.70 11.02 10.09
C LYS A 69 -21.79 10.53 11.05
N ALA A 70 -22.21 9.27 10.93
CA ALA A 70 -23.21 8.68 11.82
C ALA A 70 -22.68 8.46 13.25
N ALA A 71 -21.38 8.21 13.41
CA ALA A 71 -20.70 8.17 14.70
C ALA A 71 -20.54 9.58 15.29
N ILE A 72 -20.11 10.55 14.48
CA ILE A 72 -19.99 11.98 14.84
C ILE A 72 -21.36 12.54 15.29
N ARG A 73 -22.45 12.22 14.58
CA ARG A 73 -23.82 12.60 14.98
C ARG A 73 -24.24 12.00 16.32
N ARG A 74 -23.72 10.82 16.68
CA ARG A 74 -23.98 10.19 17.99
C ARG A 74 -23.14 10.78 19.12
N SER A 75 -22.04 11.48 18.82
CA SER A 75 -21.13 12.06 19.82
C SER A 75 -21.26 13.57 20.03
N PHE A 76 -22.30 14.24 19.50
CA PHE A 76 -22.58 15.65 19.83
C PHE A 76 -23.21 15.77 21.23
N SER A 77 -22.36 15.75 22.26
CA SER A 77 -22.66 16.38 23.55
C SER A 77 -22.07 17.79 23.55
N ALA A 78 -22.78 18.74 24.15
CA ALA A 78 -22.56 20.19 24.05
C ALA A 78 -21.12 20.62 24.38
N GLY A 79 -20.52 21.44 23.51
CA GLY A 79 -19.19 22.01 23.71
C GLY A 79 -18.70 22.84 22.52
N ASN A 80 -19.29 24.03 22.36
CA ASN A 80 -19.04 25.00 21.30
C ASN A 80 -17.66 25.68 21.40
N LEU A 81 -16.64 25.32 20.60
CA LEU A 81 -15.42 26.16 20.41
C LEU A 81 -14.75 25.93 19.02
N ILE A 82 -14.97 26.89 18.12
CA ILE A 82 -14.00 27.60 17.23
C ILE A 82 -12.91 26.79 16.50
N GLY A 83 -12.87 26.95 15.16
CA GLY A 83 -11.58 27.06 14.43
C GLY A 83 -11.31 26.02 13.34
N ILE A 84 -12.09 26.00 12.24
CA ILE A 84 -11.71 25.26 11.03
C ILE A 84 -10.69 26.11 10.25
N SER A 85 -9.39 25.86 10.45
CA SER A 85 -8.34 26.28 9.52
C SER A 85 -8.19 25.21 8.44
N ARG A 86 -8.58 25.51 7.20
CA ARG A 86 -8.27 24.69 6.02
C ARG A 86 -6.99 25.23 5.39
N SER A 87 -5.87 24.56 5.62
CA SER A 87 -4.64 24.81 4.87
C SER A 87 -4.73 24.12 3.50
N ASN A 88 -4.65 24.89 2.42
CA ASN A 88 -4.56 24.36 1.06
C ASN A 88 -3.11 23.95 0.78
N ALA A 89 -2.88 22.72 0.32
CA ALA A 89 -1.57 22.30 -0.18
C ALA A 89 -1.42 22.69 -1.66
N ILE A 90 -0.31 23.35 -1.98
CA ILE A 90 0.09 23.69 -3.35
C ILE A 90 0.95 22.52 -3.87
N LEU A 91 0.57 21.90 -4.98
CA LEU A 91 1.39 20.95 -5.72
C LEU A 91 2.20 21.71 -6.77
N SER A 92 3.54 21.60 -6.69
CA SER A 92 4.51 21.96 -7.73
C SER A 92 4.99 20.71 -8.45
#